data_AF-A0A914YG10-F1
#
_entry.id   AF-A0A914YG10-F1
#
_cell.length_a   1.000
_cell.length_b   1.000
_cell.length_c   1.000
_cell.angle_alpha   90.00
_cell.angle_beta   90.00
_cell.angle_gamma   90.00
#
_symmetry.space_group_name_H-M   'P 1'
#
loop_
_entity.id
_entity.type
_entity.pdbx_description
1 polymer ?
#
loop_
_entity_poly.entity_id
_entity_poly.type
_entity_poly.pdbx_seq_one_letter_code
_entity_poly.pdbx_strand_id
1 'polypeptide(L)'
;MINIYEGEDRLVQNNKLLGTFLLRNITPAPARIPIIDVISSIDENGIFTVTAVDQLSGNTNSIKIVPDKGRLTQNELIKMVDEICHPIIEMEIDDD
;
A
#
# COMPACT_ATOMS: atom_id res chain seq x y z
N MET A 1 15.69 3.21 9.31
CA MET A 1 14.93 3.11 8.06
C MET A 1 14.53 1.66 7.90
N ILE A 2 13.29 1.40 7.52
CA ILE A 2 12.71 0.05 7.40
C ILE A 2 12.21 -0.11 5.97
N ASN A 3 12.74 -1.12 5.28
CA ASN A 3 12.44 -1.39 3.87
C ASN A 3 11.65 -2.70 3.77
N ILE A 4 10.61 -2.71 2.94
CA ILE A 4 9.72 -3.85 2.77
C ILE A 4 9.90 -4.38 1.37
N TYR A 5 10.24 -5.66 1.26
CA TYR A 5 10.47 -6.34 -0.01
C TYR A 5 9.52 -7.54 -0.15
N GLU A 6 9.17 -7.86 -1.39
CA GLU A 6 8.39 -9.02 -1.81
C GLU A 6 9.19 -9.84 -2.82
N GLY A 7 9.32 -11.14 -2.56
CA GLY A 7 10.00 -12.09 -3.45
C GLY A 7 10.49 -13.32 -2.70
N GLU A 8 10.88 -14.34 -3.47
CA GLU A 8 11.30 -15.65 -2.94
C GLU A 8 12.83 -15.76 -2.80
N ASP A 9 13.57 -14.81 -3.36
CA ASP A 9 15.02 -14.83 -3.39
C ASP A 9 15.63 -14.45 -2.04
N ARG A 10 16.76 -15.10 -1.71
CA ARG A 10 17.50 -14.83 -0.47
C ARG A 10 18.15 -13.46 -0.44
N LEU A 11 18.48 -12.91 -1.60
CA LEU A 11 19.11 -11.60 -1.73
C LEU A 11 18.05 -10.55 -1.97
N VAL A 12 17.98 -9.55 -1.08
CA VAL A 12 17.02 -8.43 -1.16
C VAL A 12 17.10 -7.64 -2.47
N GLN A 13 18.24 -7.69 -3.17
CA GLN A 13 18.47 -7.02 -4.44
C GLN A 13 17.66 -7.61 -5.60
N ASN A 14 17.28 -8.89 -5.51
CA ASN A 14 16.47 -9.57 -6.52
C ASN A 14 14.97 -9.47 -6.23
N ASN A 15 14.61 -8.98 -5.04
CA ASN A 15 13.22 -8.86 -4.62
C ASN A 15 12.65 -7.48 -4.97
N LYS A 16 11.33 -7.42 -5.13
CA LYS A 16 10.61 -6.18 -5.42
C LYS A 16 10.51 -5.34 -4.15
N LEU A 17 10.94 -4.08 -4.21
CA LEU A 17 10.69 -3.12 -3.13
C LEU A 17 9.21 -2.72 -3.14
N LEU A 18 8.51 -2.99 -2.04
CA LEU A 18 7.10 -2.60 -1.84
C LEU A 18 6.98 -1.20 -1.24
N GLY A 19 7.94 -0.82 -0.40
CA GLY A 19 7.90 0.48 0.25
C GLY A 19 8.97 0.62 1.31
N THR A 20 9.03 1.82 1.87
CA THR A 20 10.00 2.17 2.90
C THR A 20 9.43 3.22 3.81
N PHE A 21 9.70 3.11 5.10
CA PHE A 21 9.34 4.13 6.07
C PHE A 21 10.42 4.30 7.13
N LEU A 22 10.34 5.42 7.86
CA LEU A 22 11.32 5.78 8.88
C LEU A 22 10.63 5.83 10.24
N LEU A 23 11.00 4.90 11.13
CA LEU A 23 10.71 5.06 12.55
C LEU A 23 11.68 6.11 13.14
N ARG A 24 11.15 7.29 13.45
CA ARG A 24 11.91 8.42 14.02
C ARG A 24 11.96 8.31 15.56
N ASN A 25 12.64 9.25 16.22
CA ASN A 25 12.60 9.42 17.68
C ASN A 25 12.92 8.16 18.50
N ILE A 26 13.79 7.29 18.00
CA ILE A 26 14.29 6.16 18.78
C ILE A 26 15.25 6.72 19.82
N THR A 27 15.01 6.41 21.09
CA THR A 27 15.89 6.83 22.18
C THR A 27 17.30 6.28 21.96
N PRO A 28 18.35 7.14 21.94
CA PRO A 28 19.72 6.66 21.83
C PRO A 28 20.05 5.76 23.02
N ALA A 29 20.28 4.49 22.74
CA ALA A 29 20.60 3.49 23.74
C ALA A 29 21.75 2.61 23.24
N PRO A 30 22.54 2.03 24.16
CA PRO A 30 23.51 0.99 23.83
C PRO A 30 22.90 -0.08 22.91
N ALA A 31 23.72 -0.65 22.03
CA ALA A 31 23.28 -1.71 21.12
C ALA A 31 22.58 -2.83 21.91
N ARG A 32 21.50 -3.39 21.33
CA ARG A 32 20.64 -4.45 21.91
C ARG A 32 19.67 -4.02 23.01
N ILE A 33 19.70 -2.77 23.46
CA ILE A 33 18.69 -2.22 24.38
C ILE A 33 17.40 -1.78 23.67
N PRO A 34 17.44 -1.05 22.53
CA PRO A 34 16.21 -0.72 21.83
C PRO A 34 15.67 -1.98 21.13
N ILE A 35 14.43 -2.34 21.44
CA ILE A 35 13.70 -3.46 20.85
C ILE A 35 12.63 -2.87 19.95
N ILE A 36 12.71 -3.19 18.65
CA ILE A 36 11.72 -2.77 17.66
C ILE A 36 10.89 -3.99 17.29
N ASP A 37 9.62 -3.97 17.65
CA ASP A 37 8.65 -4.96 17.21
C ASP A 37 8.16 -4.60 15.82
N VAL A 38 8.19 -5.56 14.91
CA VAL A 38 7.65 -5.41 13.56
C VAL A 38 6.47 -6.35 13.43
N ILE A 39 5.30 -5.76 13.20
CA ILE A 39 4.03 -6.47 13.10
C ILE A 39 3.54 -6.32 11.66
N SER A 40 3.32 -7.45 10.99
CA SER A 40 2.73 -7.50 9.65
C SER A 40 1.32 -8.08 9.72
N SER A 41 0.37 -7.45 9.06
CA SER A 41 -0.98 -7.97 8.89
C SER A 41 -1.43 -7.87 7.43
N ILE A 42 -2.23 -8.85 7.02
CA ILE A 42 -2.85 -8.92 5.69
C ILE A 42 -4.34 -8.97 5.89
N ASP A 43 -5.08 -8.14 5.17
CA ASP A 43 -6.54 -8.17 5.18
C ASP A 43 -7.11 -8.99 4.01
N GLU A 44 -8.43 -9.20 4.05
CA GLU A 44 -9.17 -9.94 3.01
C GLU A 44 -9.10 -9.27 1.62
N ASN A 45 -8.78 -7.97 1.57
CA ASN A 45 -8.62 -7.22 0.32
C ASN A 45 -7.21 -7.35 -0.26
N GLY A 46 -6.29 -7.99 0.48
CA GLY A 46 -4.88 -8.12 0.14
C GLY A 46 -4.04 -6.90 0.50
N ILE A 47 -4.57 -5.93 1.27
CA ILE A 47 -3.80 -4.79 1.77
C ILE A 47 -2.84 -5.30 2.84
N PHE A 48 -1.55 -5.12 2.56
CA PHE A 48 -0.46 -5.52 3.45
C PHE A 48 -0.06 -4.33 4.33
N THR A 49 -0.24 -4.46 5.64
CA THR A 49 0.12 -3.41 6.60
C THR A 49 1.33 -3.86 7.41
N VAL A 50 2.37 -3.03 7.45
CA VAL A 50 3.54 -3.23 8.33
C VAL A 50 3.60 -2.10 9.32
N THR A 51 3.68 -2.46 10.60
CA THR A 51 3.82 -1.51 11.71
C THR A 51 5.11 -1.82 12.46
N ALA A 52 5.91 -0.81 12.74
CA ALA A 52 7.06 -0.91 13.63
C ALA A 52 6.80 -0.13 14.91
N VAL A 53 7.11 -0.74 16.05
CA VAL A 53 6.93 -0.18 17.39
C VAL A 53 8.25 -0.26 18.12
N ASP A 54 8.76 0.87 18.61
CA ASP A 54 9.85 0.88 19.58
C ASP A 54 9.27 0.63 20.98
N GLN A 55 9.62 -0.50 21.61
CA GLN A 55 9.08 -0.88 22.92
C GLN A 55 9.45 0.11 24.03
N LEU A 56 10.58 0.81 23.91
CA LEU A 56 11.05 1.70 24.97
C LEU A 56 10.32 3.05 24.95
N SER A 57 10.24 3.67 23.77
CA SER A 57 9.59 4.98 23.61
C SER A 57 8.08 4.87 23.36
N GLY A 58 7.58 3.69 22.99
CA GLY A 58 6.22 3.50 22.49
C GLY A 58 5.99 4.15 21.12
N ASN A 59 7.04 4.66 20.47
CA ASN A 59 6.90 5.31 19.19
C ASN A 59 6.56 4.29 18.11
N THR A 60 5.64 4.66 17.23
CA THR A 60 5.15 3.79 16.17
C THR A 60 5.20 4.47 14.83
N ASN A 61 5.44 3.68 13.78
CA ASN A 61 5.22 4.12 12.42
C ASN A 61 4.80 2.92 11.58
N SER A 62 3.98 3.16 10.56
CA SER A 62 3.43 2.10 9.72
C SER A 62 3.38 2.50 8.25
N ILE A 63 3.31 1.47 7.40
CA ILE A 63 3.09 1.59 5.97
C ILE A 63 1.98 0.64 5.57
N LYS A 64 1.08 1.12 4.72
CA LYS A 64 0.07 0.31 4.05
C LYS A 64 0.47 0.13 2.59
N ILE A 65 0.59 -1.11 2.16
CA ILE A 65 0.90 -1.50 0.80
C ILE A 65 -0.39 -2.07 0.21
N VAL A 66 -0.98 -1.30 -0.69
CA VAL A 66 -2.18 -1.72 -1.41
C VAL A 66 -1.71 -2.48 -2.66
N PRO A 67 -2.23 -3.69 -2.91
CA PRO A 67 -1.92 -4.41 -4.14
C PRO A 67 -2.45 -3.60 -5.31
N ASP A 68 -1.56 -3.27 -6.24
CA ASP A 68 -1.87 -2.49 -7.43
C ASP A 68 -2.69 -3.38 -8.37
N LYS A 69 -4.01 -3.46 -8.14
CA LYS A 69 -4.97 -4.25 -8.95
C LYS A 69 -5.19 -3.57 -10.31
N GLY A 70 -4.16 -3.53 -11.14
CA GLY A 70 -4.19 -2.90 -12.45
C GLY A 70 -4.25 -1.38 -12.34
N ARG A 71 -3.38 -0.70 -13.07
CA ARG A 71 -3.43 0.75 -13.27
C ARG A 71 -4.72 1.14 -14.00
N LEU A 72 -5.87 1.12 -13.34
CA LEU A 72 -6.96 2.02 -13.68
C LEU A 72 -6.72 3.26 -12.84
N THR A 73 -5.96 4.18 -13.43
CA THR A 73 -5.90 5.54 -12.90
C THR A 73 -7.33 6.05 -12.74
N GLN A 74 -7.56 6.95 -11.78
CA GLN A 74 -8.90 7.52 -11.54
C GLN A 74 -9.58 8.02 -12.83
N ASN A 75 -8.78 8.41 -13.83
CA ASN A 75 -9.20 8.78 -15.18
C ASN A 75 -9.77 7.63 -16.04
N GLU A 76 -9.25 6.40 -15.93
CA GLU A 76 -9.78 5.25 -16.69
C GLU A 76 -11.09 4.71 -16.08
N LEU A 77 -11.25 4.84 -14.76
CA LEU A 77 -12.50 4.54 -14.07
C LEU A 77 -13.62 5.50 -14.53
N ILE A 78 -13.30 6.79 -14.71
CA ILE A 78 -14.26 7.78 -15.23
C ILE A 78 -14.64 7.45 -16.68
N LYS A 79 -13.69 7.06 -17.54
CA LYS A 79 -14.00 6.69 -18.93
C LYS A 79 -14.88 5.44 -19.05
N MET A 80 -14.65 4.42 -18.23
CA MET A 80 -15.54 3.25 -18.20
C MET A 80 -16.97 3.61 -17.76
N VAL A 81 -17.11 4.50 -16.78
CA VAL A 81 -18.43 4.97 -16.31
C VAL A 81 -19.12 5.82 -17.38
N ASP A 82 -18.37 6.65 -18.11
CA ASP A 82 -18.89 7.48 -19.21
C ASP A 82 -19.37 6.61 -20.40
N GLU A 83 -18.60 5.59 -20.79
CA GLU A 83 -18.98 4.65 -21.86
C GLU A 83 -20.18 3.76 -21.49
N ILE A 84 -20.32 3.37 -20.22
CA ILE A 84 -21.49 2.58 -19.76
C ILE A 84 -22.74 3.46 -19.61
N CYS A 85 -22.59 4.74 -19.26
CA CYS A 85 -23.72 5.65 -19.09
C CYS A 85 -24.27 6.20 -20.43
N HIS A 86 -23.53 6.03 -21.53
CA HIS A 86 -23.90 6.51 -22.85
C HIS A 86 -24.42 5.42 -23.80
N PRO A 87 -25.56 4.75 -23.49
CA PRO A 87 -26.44 4.35 -24.59
C PRO A 87 -27.95 4.50 -24.35
N ILE A 88 -28.43 5.40 -23.48
CA ILE A 88 -29.89 5.44 -23.13
C ILE A 88 -30.63 6.72 -23.57
N ILE A 89 -29.96 7.75 -24.13
CA ILE A 89 -30.63 9.04 -24.41
C ILE A 89 -30.86 9.34 -25.90
N GLU A 90 -30.22 8.66 -26.85
CA GLU A 90 -30.38 8.96 -28.29
C GLU A 90 -31.31 7.99 -29.06
N MET A 91 -32.32 7.40 -28.40
CA MET A 91 -33.28 6.51 -29.07
C MET A 91 -34.69 7.10 -29.27
N GLU A 92 -34.93 8.39 -29.04
CA GLU A 92 -36.31 8.89 -28.97
C GLU A 92 -36.59 10.23 -29.68
N ILE A 93 -36.00 10.47 -30.86
CA ILE A 93 -36.50 11.47 -31.81
C ILE A 93 -36.33 10.98 -33.26
N ASP A 94 -37.21 10.08 -33.70
CA ASP A 94 -37.60 9.99 -35.12
C ASP A 94 -39.05 10.46 -35.19
N ASP A 95 -39.23 11.77 -35.38
CA ASP A 95 -40.51 12.38 -35.77
C ASP A 95 -40.75 12.08 -37.26
N ASP A 96 -41.70 11.19 -37.56
CA ASP A 96 -42.45 11.09 -38.84
C ASP A 96 -43.92 10.72 -38.56
#